data_AF-X1DR57-F1
#
_entry.id   AF-X1DR57-F1
#
_cell.length_a   1.000
_cell.length_b   1.000
_cell.length_c   1.000
_cell.angle_alpha   90.00
_cell.angle_beta   90.00
_cell.angle_gamma   90.00
#
_symmetry.space_group_name_H-M   'P 1'
#
loop_
_entity.id
_entity.type
_entity.pdbx_description
1 polymer ?
#
loop_
_entity_poly.entity_id
_entity_poly.type
_entity_poly.pdbx_seq_one_letter_code
_entity_poly.pdbx_strand_id
1 'polypeptide(L)' 'FRKAKIQVAESFGKDSLKAQLTMADRIGAKYTLLLGQKEALEGTIIIRDMETGRQETVKLEKVIREIKKRLKK' A
#
# COMPACT_ATOMS: atom_id res chain seq x y z
N PHE A 1 4.41 6.71 -8.65
CA PHE A 1 4.28 7.39 -7.34
C PHE A 1 5.21 8.60 -7.18
N ARG A 2 6.54 8.49 -7.37
CA ARG A 2 7.48 9.64 -7.33
C ARG A 2 7.14 10.82 -8.26
N LYS A 3 6.76 10.57 -9.52
CA LYS A 3 6.31 11.62 -10.47
C LYS A 3 5.02 12.35 -10.05
N ALA A 4 4.28 11.81 -9.08
CA ALA A 4 3.04 12.40 -8.57
C ALA A 4 3.21 13.13 -7.23
N LYS A 5 4.45 13.36 -6.75
CA LYS A 5 4.77 13.97 -5.44
C LYS A 5 4.16 13.24 -4.23
N ILE A 6 3.93 11.94 -4.34
CA ILE A 6 3.43 11.13 -3.22
C ILE A 6 4.66 10.57 -2.48
N GLN A 7 4.73 10.79 -1.16
CA GLN A 7 5.76 10.18 -0.31
C GLN A 7 5.58 8.66 -0.31
N VAL A 8 6.64 7.93 -0.61
CA VAL A 8 6.63 6.46 -0.66
C VAL A 8 7.79 5.97 0.19
N ALA A 9 7.51 5.02 1.08
CA ALA A 9 8.50 4.20 1.75
C ALA A 9 8.41 2.78 1.17
N GLU A 10 9.54 2.21 0.78
CA GLU A 10 9.64 0.89 0.19
C GLU A 10 10.51 0.03 1.12
N SER A 11 9.98 -1.11 1.58
CA SER A 11 10.71 -2.05 2.41
C SER A 11 10.91 -3.35 1.62
N PHE A 12 12.08 -3.49 1.00
CA PHE A 12 12.52 -4.73 0.37
C PHE A 12 13.37 -5.50 1.38
N GLY A 13 12.75 -6.38 2.19
CA GLY A 13 13.46 -7.13 3.23
C GLY A 13 12.75 -8.42 3.63
N LYS A 14 13.51 -9.36 4.23
CA LYS A 14 13.03 -10.62 4.84
C LYS A 14 12.17 -10.41 6.10
N ASP A 15 11.93 -9.17 6.47
CA ASP A 15 11.09 -8.80 7.59
C ASP A 15 9.66 -9.28 7.39
N SER A 16 9.08 -9.86 8.45
CA SER A 16 7.69 -10.30 8.42
C SER A 16 6.76 -9.15 8.01
N LEU A 17 5.65 -9.48 7.36
CA LEU A 17 4.61 -8.51 7.00
C LEU A 17 4.23 -7.59 8.18
N LYS A 18 4.24 -8.16 9.39
CA LYS A 18 3.99 -7.44 10.65
C LYS A 18 5.02 -6.34 10.91
N ALA A 19 6.30 -6.59 10.67
CA ALA A 19 7.37 -5.60 10.82
C ALA A 19 7.25 -4.47 9.78
N GLN A 20 6.93 -4.79 8.52
CA GLN A 20 6.67 -3.78 7.49
C GLN A 20 5.46 -2.91 7.81
N LEU A 21 4.37 -3.50 8.32
CA LEU A 21 3.18 -2.77 8.77
C LEU A 21 3.50 -1.89 9.99
N THR A 22 4.30 -2.39 10.93
CA THR A 22 4.74 -1.61 12.09
C THR A 22 5.59 -0.41 11.66
N MET A 23 6.43 -0.58 10.65
CA MET A 23 7.21 0.52 10.09
C MET A 23 6.32 1.54 9.37
N ALA A 24 5.33 1.08 8.60
CA ALA A 24 4.37 1.95 7.94
C ALA A 24 3.54 2.77 8.94
N ASP A 25 3.16 2.17 10.06
CA ASP A 25 2.48 2.83 11.17
C ASP A 25 3.37 3.90 11.81
N ARG A 26 4.62 3.56 12.12
CA ARG A 26 5.62 4.49 12.70
C ARG A 26 5.89 5.73 11.85
N ILE A 27 5.85 5.61 10.52
CA ILE A 27 6.03 6.75 9.62
C ILE A 27 4.74 7.53 9.36
N GLY A 28 3.63 7.16 10.01
CA GLY A 28 2.33 7.83 9.87
C GLY A 28 1.67 7.62 8.50
N ALA A 29 1.92 6.49 7.84
CA ALA A 29 1.29 6.20 6.56
C ALA A 29 -0.22 5.97 6.76
N LYS A 30 -1.07 6.77 6.11
CA LYS A 30 -2.54 6.56 6.14
C LYS A 30 -2.96 5.28 5.43
N TYR A 31 -2.26 4.93 4.35
CA TYR A 31 -2.53 3.77 3.52
C TYR A 31 -1.23 3.03 3.18
N THR A 32 -1.29 1.71 3.19
CA THR A 32 -0.22 0.83 2.69
C THR A 32 -0.68 0.07 1.45
N LEU A 33 0.25 -0.16 0.55
CA LEU A 33 0.07 -0.99 -0.63
C LEU A 33 0.88 -2.27 -0.44
N LEU A 34 0.21 -3.41 -0.44
CA LEU A 34 0.83 -4.72 -0.28
C LEU A 34 0.79 -5.45 -1.61
N LEU A 35 1.98 -5.80 -2.11
CA LEU A 35 2.18 -6.53 -3.35
C LEU A 35 3.11 -7.70 -3.06
N GLY A 36 2.53 -8.87 -2.81
CA GLY A 36 3.25 -10.13 -2.70
C GLY A 36 3.32 -10.87 -4.04
N GLN A 37 3.87 -12.09 -4.00
CA GLN A 37 3.97 -12.94 -5.18
C GLN A 37 2.60 -13.31 -5.77
N LYS A 38 1.62 -13.57 -4.90
CA LYS A 38 0.25 -13.90 -5.32
C LYS A 38 -0.42 -12.73 -6.03
N GLU A 39 -0.38 -11.54 -5.43
CA GLU A 39 -0.98 -10.35 -6.00
C GLU A 39 -0.32 -9.95 -7.33
N ALA A 40 1.00 -10.13 -7.43
CA ALA A 40 1.75 -9.90 -8.67
C ALA A 40 1.32 -10.86 -9.79
N LEU A 41 1.08 -12.14 -9.49
CA LEU A 41 0.59 -13.12 -10.46
C LEU A 41 -0.85 -12.84 -10.89
N GLU A 42 -1.69 -12.37 -9.98
CA GLU A 42 -3.11 -12.06 -10.25
C GLU A 42 -3.32 -10.66 -10.85
N GLY A 43 -2.26 -9.85 -10.99
CA GLY A 43 -2.38 -8.46 -11.47
C GLY A 43 -3.19 -7.57 -10.53
N THR A 44 -3.16 -7.88 -9.23
CA THR A 44 -3.88 -7.17 -8.19
C THR A 44 -2.91 -6.57 -7.17
N ILE A 45 -3.44 -5.77 -6.25
CA ILE A 45 -2.71 -5.19 -5.14
C ILE A 45 -3.66 -4.94 -3.98
N ILE A 46 -3.19 -5.17 -2.76
CA ILE A 46 -4.01 -4.97 -1.57
C ILE A 46 -3.72 -3.58 -1.02
N ILE A 47 -4.77 -2.78 -0.87
CA ILE A 47 -4.73 -1.50 -0.17
C ILE A 47 -5.15 -1.76 1.27
N ARG A 48 -4.27 -1.45 2.22
CA ARG A 48 -4.60 -1.47 3.65
C ARG A 48 -4.74 -0.05 4.18
N ASP A 49 -5.85 0.19 4.85
CA ASP A 49 -6.10 1.38 5.65
C ASP A 49 -5.45 1.16 7.02
N MET A 50 -4.50 2.04 7.39
CA MET A 50 -3.72 1.88 8.61
C MET A 50 -4.48 2.34 9.86
N GLU A 51 -5.52 3.17 9.71
CA GLU A 51 -6.35 3.66 10.81
C GLU A 51 -7.41 2.62 11.21
N THR A 52 -8.06 2.00 10.22
CA THR A 52 -9.15 1.03 10.44
C THR A 52 -8.71 -0.42 10.34
N GLY A 53 -7.52 -0.69 9.80
CA GLY A 53 -7.02 -2.04 9.52
C GLY A 53 -7.69 -2.74 8.35
N ARG A 54 -8.62 -2.07 7.64
CA ARG A 54 -9.35 -2.64 6.49
C ARG A 54 -8.41 -2.90 5.32
N GLN A 55 -8.61 -4.03 4.65
CA GLN A 55 -7.83 -4.44 3.48
C GLN A 55 -8.77 -4.60 2.29
N GLU A 56 -8.39 -4.04 1.15
CA GLU A 56 -9.16 -4.13 -0.09
C GLU A 56 -8.26 -4.46 -1.27
N THR A 57 -8.61 -5.52 -2.00
CA THR A 57 -7.89 -5.92 -3.21
C THR A 57 -8.42 -5.17 -4.41
N VAL A 58 -7.53 -4.48 -5.12
CA VAL A 58 -7.85 -3.74 -6.35
C VAL A 58 -6.94 -4.18 -7.49
N LYS A 59 -7.37 -3.96 -8.73
CA LYS A 59 -6.52 -4.19 -9.90
C LYS A 59 -5.35 -3.20 -9.92
N LEU A 60 -4.17 -3.67 -10.28
CA LEU A 60 -2.95 -2.85 -10.41
C LEU A 60 -3.16 -1.64 -11.32
N GLU A 61 -3.94 -1.80 -12.40
CA GLU A 61 -4.28 -0.73 -13.34
C GLU A 61 -5.10 0.41 -12.69
N LYS A 62 -5.90 0.09 -11.67
CA LYS A 62 -6.82 1.03 -11.00
C LYS A 62 -6.25 1.59 -9.69
N VAL A 63 -5.17 1.00 -9.16
CA VAL A 63 -4.63 1.37 -7.83
C VAL A 63 -4.26 2.85 -7.72
N ILE A 64 -3.67 3.43 -8.78
CA ILE A 64 -3.26 4.84 -8.77
C ILE A 64 -4.47 5.76 -8.64
N ARG A 65 -5.57 5.41 -9.31
CA ARG A 65 -6.82 6.18 -9.26
C ARG A 65 -7.46 6.07 -7.88
N GLU A 66 -7.50 4.86 -7.31
CA GLU A 66 -8.06 4.61 -5.98
C GLU A 66 -7.29 5.34 -4.88
N ILE A 67 -5.95 5.24 -4.87
CA ILE A 67 -5.12 5.94 -3.88
C ILE A 67 -5.25 7.45 -4.01
N LYS A 68 -5.29 8.01 -5.23
CA LYS A 68 -5.52 9.45 -5.42
C LYS A 68 -6.88 9.90 -4.89
N LYS A 69 -7.92 9.07 -5.04
CA LYS A 69 -9.27 9.37 -4.53
C LYS A 69 -9.29 9.36 -3.00
N ARG A 70 -8.59 8.40 -2.38
CA ARG A 70 -8.49 8.27 -0.92
C ARG A 70 -7.64 9.37 -0.27
N LEU A 71 -6.58 9.82 -0.94
CA LEU A 71 -5.68 10.87 -0.44
C LEU A 71 -6.19 12.30 -0.67
N LYS A 72 -7.19 12.52 -1.54
CA LYS A 72 -7.74 13.86 -1.86
C LYS A 72 -8.81 14.36 -0.86
N LYS A 73 -9.10 13.59 0.19
CA LYS A 73 -9.87 14.05 1.34
C LYS A 73 -8.94 14.75 2.32
#